data_AF-A0A5C7RFA9-F1
#
_entry.id   AF-A0A5C7RFA9-F1
#
_cell.length_a   1.000
_cell.length_b   1.000
_cell.length_c   1.000
_cell.angle_alpha   90.00
_cell.angle_beta   90.00
_cell.angle_gamma   90.00
#
_symmetry.space_group_name_H-M   'P 1'
#
loop_
_entity.id
_entity.type
_entity.pdbx_description
1 polymer ?
#
loop_
_entity_poly.entity_id
_entity_poly.type
_entity_poly.pdbx_seq_one_letter_code
_entity_poly.pdbx_strand_id
1 'polypeptide(L)' 'MIHCRAGIGRTSLIAGAVLILLGLKPEAALKHLSQARGVQVPDTEEQAQWLFKLPVLLQTL' A
#
# COMPACT_ATOMS: atom_id res chain seq x y z
N MET A 1 -8.13 1.98 -13.44
CA MET A 1 -8.87 2.61 -12.32
C MET A 1 -8.97 1.60 -11.18
N ILE A 2 -8.59 1.98 -9.95
CA ILE A 2 -8.74 1.14 -8.74
C ILE A 2 -9.70 1.88 -7.80
N HIS A 3 -10.74 1.23 -7.30
CA HIS A 3 -11.68 1.85 -6.36
C HIS A 3 -12.14 0.88 -5.26
N CYS A 4 -12.67 1.44 -4.17
CA CYS A 4 -13.38 0.73 -3.12
C CYS A 4 -14.49 1.66 -2.60
N ARG A 5 -15.02 1.44 -1.38
CA ARG A 5 -16.09 2.30 -0.83
C ARG A 5 -15.61 3.74 -0.55
N ALA A 6 -14.48 3.90 0.14
CA ALA A 6 -13.96 5.21 0.55
C ALA A 6 -12.65 5.61 -0.15
N GLY A 7 -12.08 4.73 -0.99
CA GLY A 7 -10.76 4.94 -1.61
C GLY A 7 -9.57 4.88 -0.64
N ILE A 8 -9.79 4.46 0.62
CA ILE A 8 -8.79 4.49 1.70
C ILE A 8 -8.15 3.11 1.93
N GLY A 9 -8.94 2.05 2.17
CA GLY A 9 -8.41 0.70 2.49
C GLY A 9 -7.89 -0.05 1.27
N ARG A 10 -8.71 -0.94 0.69
CA ARG A 10 -8.32 -1.82 -0.43
C ARG A 10 -7.73 -1.09 -1.64
N THR A 11 -8.18 0.14 -1.92
CA THR A 11 -7.60 0.95 -3.01
C THR A 11 -6.14 1.30 -2.73
N SER A 12 -5.81 1.77 -1.53
CA SER A 12 -4.42 2.08 -1.16
C SER A 12 -3.60 0.82 -0.95
N LEU A 13 -4.22 -0.28 -0.52
CA LEU A 13 -3.55 -1.58 -0.42
C LEU A 13 -3.02 -2.03 -1.79
N ILE A 14 -3.87 -2.05 -2.83
CA ILE A 14 -3.45 -2.46 -4.16
C ILE A 14 -2.49 -1.45 -4.81
N ALA A 15 -2.75 -0.14 -4.66
CA ALA A 15 -1.84 0.88 -5.16
C ALA A 15 -0.45 0.79 -4.50
N GLY A 16 -0.41 0.54 -3.19
CA GLY A 16 0.83 0.35 -2.44
C GLY A 16 1.60 -0.88 -2.90
N ALA A 17 0.91 -1.99 -3.14
CA ALA A 17 1.53 -3.19 -3.67
C ALA A 17 2.20 -2.95 -5.03
N VAL A 18 1.53 -2.22 -5.94
CA VAL A 18 2.09 -1.85 -7.24
C VAL A 18 3.33 -0.98 -7.08
N LEU A 19 3.31 0.03 -6.22
CA LEU A 19 4.47 0.87 -5.96
C LEU A 19 5.66 0.06 -5.41
N ILE A 20 5.39 -0.88 -4.50
CA ILE A 20 6.42 -1.75 -3.93
C ILE A 20 7.01 -2.70 -4.98
N LEU A 21 6.17 -3.28 -5.83
CA LEU A 21 6.60 -4.10 -6.97
C LEU A 21 7.49 -3.30 -7.94
N LEU A 22 7.25 -2.00 -8.07
CA LEU A 22 8.06 -1.08 -8.86
C LEU A 22 9.33 -0.59 -8.13
N GLY A 23 9.63 -1.14 -6.95
CA GLY A 23 10.88 -0.91 -6.23
C GLY A 23 10.81 0.11 -5.10
N LEU A 24 9.65 0.67 -4.78
CA LEU A 24 9.52 1.51 -3.59
C LEU A 24 9.54 0.65 -2.31
N LYS A 25 10.18 1.17 -1.27
CA LYS A 25 10.06 0.58 0.07
C LYS A 25 8.63 0.78 0.61
N PRO A 26 8.08 -0.16 1.41
CA PRO A 26 6.73 -0.05 1.96
C PRO A 26 6.44 1.28 2.65
N GLU A 27 7.37 1.78 3.47
CA GLU A 27 7.25 3.06 4.17
C GLU A 27 7.10 4.25 3.21
N ALA A 28 7.89 4.24 2.13
CA ALA A 28 7.85 5.28 1.11
C ALA A 28 6.55 5.22 0.29
N ALA A 29 6.07 4.01 -0.04
CA ALA A 29 4.80 3.83 -0.74
C ALA A 29 3.62 4.33 0.12
N LEU A 30 3.57 3.98 1.40
CA LEU A 30 2.53 4.43 2.34
C LEU A 30 2.54 5.94 2.55
N LYS A 31 3.75 6.53 2.69
CA LYS A 31 3.91 7.98 2.79
C LYS A 31 3.40 8.69 1.53
N HIS A 32 3.79 8.21 0.35
CA HIS A 32 3.38 8.79 -0.93
C HIS A 32 1.86 8.72 -1.11
N LEU A 33 1.25 7.58 -0.80
CA LEU A 33 -0.20 7.40 -0.90
C LEU A 33 -0.95 8.25 0.12
N SER A 34 -0.48 8.34 1.36
CA SER A 34 -1.11 9.17 2.39
C SER A 34 -1.07 10.65 2.02
N GLN A 35 0.05 11.12 1.46
CA GLN A 35 0.16 12.47 0.91
C GLN A 35 -0.82 12.72 -0.23
N ALA A 36 -0.93 11.79 -1.19
CA ALA A 36 -1.86 11.92 -2.31
C ALA A 36 -3.34 11.86 -1.90
N ARG A 37 -3.65 11.13 -0.82
CA ARG A 37 -5.01 10.96 -0.30
C ARG A 37 -5.41 12.01 0.73
N GLY A 38 -4.45 12.75 1.29
CA GLY A 38 -4.69 13.74 2.34
C GLY A 38 -5.06 13.14 3.70
N VAL A 39 -5.00 11.82 3.83
CA VAL A 39 -5.33 11.06 5.05
C VAL A 39 -4.36 9.89 5.18
N GLN A 40 -4.19 9.36 6.39
CA GLN A 40 -3.43 8.13 6.60
C GLN A 40 -4.11 6.98 5.85
N VAL A 41 -3.31 6.23 5.09
CA VAL A 41 -3.75 5.01 4.40
C VAL A 41 -2.69 3.90 4.58
N PRO A 42 -3.09 2.62 4.55
CA PRO A 42 -4.44 2.09 4.34
C PRO A 42 -5.32 2.20 5.61
N ASP A 43 -6.53 1.61 5.58
CA ASP A 43 -7.60 1.82 6.57
C ASP A 43 -7.28 1.16 7.93
N THR A 44 -6.45 0.12 7.93
CA THR A 44 -6.08 -0.61 9.14
C THR A 44 -4.59 -0.91 9.20
N GLU A 45 -4.08 -1.14 10.41
CA GLU A 45 -2.68 -1.52 10.63
C GLU A 45 -2.36 -2.87 9.99
N GLU A 46 -3.28 -3.83 10.00
CA GLU A 46 -3.09 -5.14 9.36
C GLU A 46 -2.87 -5.02 7.85
N GLN A 47 -3.55 -4.05 7.21
CA GLN A 47 -3.35 -3.74 5.80
C GLN A 47 -1.97 -3.14 5.55
N ALA A 48 -1.47 -2.28 6.44
CA ALA A 48 -0.11 -1.76 6.36
C ALA A 48 0.91 -2.88 6.52
N GLN A 49 0.77 -3.71 7.56
CA GLN A 49 1.65 -4.86 7.84
C GLN A 49 1.71 -5.85 6.68
N TRP A 50 0.61 -6.06 5.96
CA TRP A 50 0.61 -6.89 4.76
C TRP A 50 1.58 -6.33 3.69
N LEU A 51 1.62 -5.01 3.49
CA LEU A 51 2.55 -4.37 2.57
C LEU A 51 4.01 -4.46 3.03
N PHE A 52 4.27 -4.39 4.34
CA PHE A 52 5.62 -4.60 4.88
C PHE A 52 6.15 -6.03 4.66
N LYS A 53 5.25 -7.02 4.61
CA LYS A 53 5.61 -8.42 4.33
C LYS A 53 5.79 -8.71 2.83
N LEU A 54 5.23 -7.86 1.96
CA LEU A 54 5.19 -8.10 0.52
C LEU A 54 6.58 -8.29 -0.12
N PRO A 55 7.62 -7.48 0.18
CA PRO A 55 8.95 -7.70 -0.40
C PRO A 55 9.53 -9.09 -0.12
N VAL A 56 9.29 -9.63 1.08
CA VAL A 56 9.76 -10.97 1.46
C VAL A 56 9.01 -12.05 0.65
N LEU A 57 7.69 -11.90 0.51
CA LEU A 57 6.86 -12.85 -0.25
C LEU A 57 7.21 -12.89 -1.75
N LEU A 58 7.70 -11.78 -2.30
CA LEU A 58 8.09 -11.69 -3.71
C LEU A 58 9.46 -12.31 -3.99
N GLN A 59 10.34 -12.40 -2.99
CA GLN A 59 11.66 -13.04 -3.12
C GLN A 59 11.57 -14.58 -3.05
N THR A 60 10.44 -15.11 -2.58
CA THR A 60 10.19 -16.55 -2.48
C THR A 60 9.53 -17.16 -3.72
N LEU A 61 9.33 -16.35 -4.77
CA LEU A 61 8.76 -16.75 -6.07
C LEU A 61 9.85 -16.69 -7.14
#